data_AF-A0A355V3B8-F1
#
_entry.id   AF-A0A355V3B8-F1
#
_cell.length_a   1.000
_cell.length_b   1.000
_cell.length_c   1.000
_cell.angle_alpha   90.00
_cell.angle_beta   90.00
_cell.angle_gamma   90.00
#
_symmetry.space_group_name_H-M   'P 1'
#
loop_
_entity.id
_entity.type
_entity.pdbx_description
1 polymer ?
#
loop_
_entity_poly.entity_id
_entity_poly.type
_entity_poly.pdbx_seq_one_letter_code
_entity_poly.pdbx_strand_id
1 'polypeptide(L)' 'QIIDINMDEGMLDSLAAMQKFLRLIASEPDISRVPIMIDSSKWEVLECGLKNIQGKGIVNSI' A
#
# COMPACT_ATOMS: atom_id res chain seq x y z
N GLN A 1 8.50 12.07 7.12
CA GLN A 1 8.43 10.60 7.33
C GLN A 1 7.46 10.02 6.32
N ILE A 2 7.77 8.84 5.80
CA ILE A 2 6.97 8.11 4.81
C ILE A 2 7.00 6.64 5.26
N ILE A 3 5.89 5.94 5.12
CA ILE A 3 5.82 4.49 5.33
C ILE A 3 5.86 3.82 3.97
N ASP A 4 6.85 2.97 3.76
CA ASP A 4 6.99 2.16 2.55
C ASP A 4 6.37 0.78 2.79
N ILE A 5 5.50 0.35 1.88
CA ILE A 5 4.75 -0.90 2.01
C ILE A 5 4.95 -1.71 0.74
N ASN A 6 5.62 -2.86 0.89
CA ASN A 6 5.83 -3.84 -0.17
C ASN A 6 5.18 -5.17 0.23
N MET A 7 4.42 -5.77 -0.69
CA MET A 7 3.73 -7.05 -0.52
C MET A 7 4.10 -8.05 -1.63
N ASP A 8 5.21 -7.84 -2.33
CA ASP A 8 5.70 -8.77 -3.33
C ASP A 8 6.40 -9.95 -2.66
N GLU A 9 5.77 -11.11 -2.70
CA GLU A 9 6.37 -12.37 -2.23
C GLU A 9 5.75 -13.56 -2.99
N GLY A 10 6.56 -14.56 -3.34
CA GLY A 10 6.15 -15.69 -4.18
C GLY A 10 5.05 -16.57 -3.58
N MET A 11 4.93 -16.60 -2.25
CA MET A 11 3.89 -17.36 -1.53
C MET A 11 2.66 -16.54 -1.16
N LEU A 12 2.59 -15.27 -1.55
CA LEU A 12 1.58 -14.33 -1.07
C LEU A 12 0.79 -13.75 -2.25
N ASP A 13 -0.53 -13.65 -2.09
CA ASP A 13 -1.37 -12.89 -3.01
C ASP A 13 -1.16 -11.39 -2.74
N SER A 14 -0.15 -10.82 -3.40
CA SER A 14 0.29 -9.43 -3.23
C SER A 14 -0.84 -8.42 -3.35
N LEU A 15 -1.78 -8.66 -4.28
CA LEU A 15 -2.91 -7.77 -4.53
C LEU A 15 -3.88 -7.75 -3.34
N ALA A 16 -4.28 -8.95 -2.87
CA ALA A 16 -5.18 -9.09 -1.74
C ALA A 16 -4.52 -8.65 -0.43
N ALA A 17 -3.24 -8.93 -0.25
CA ALA A 17 -2.48 -8.53 0.93
C ALA A 17 -2.32 -7.00 1.02
N MET A 18 -1.94 -6.35 -0.09
CA MET A 18 -1.85 -4.89 -0.17
C MET A 18 -3.20 -4.24 0.19
N GLN A 19 -4.29 -4.71 -0.42
CA GLN A 19 -5.63 -4.23 -0.12
C GLN A 19 -5.98 -4.40 1.36
N LYS A 20 -5.78 -5.60 1.92
CA LYS A 20 -6.14 -5.93 3.30
C LYS A 20 -5.32 -5.10 4.28
N PHE A 21 -4.02 -5.00 4.07
CA PHE A 21 -3.12 -4.29 4.97
C PHE A 21 -3.41 -2.80 4.99
N LEU A 22 -3.59 -2.16 3.83
CA LEU A 22 -3.92 -0.74 3.75
C LEU A 22 -5.25 -0.41 4.44
N ARG A 23 -6.26 -1.26 4.29
CA ARG A 23 -7.54 -1.10 5.01
C ARG A 23 -7.41 -1.32 6.52
N LEU A 24 -6.54 -2.23 6.94
CA LEU A 24 -6.28 -2.48 8.35
C LEU A 24 -5.63 -1.27 9.03
N ILE A 25 -4.61 -0.69 8.40
CA ILE A 25 -3.90 0.47 8.99
C ILE A 25 -4.69 1.77 8.85
N ALA A 26 -5.68 1.84 7.95
CA ALA A 26 -6.51 3.03 7.75
C ALA A 26 -7.29 3.42 9.01
N SER A 27 -7.60 2.47 9.91
CA SER A 27 -8.32 2.77 11.16
C SER A 27 -7.43 3.28 12.29
N GLU A 28 -6.10 3.28 12.12
CA GLU A 28 -5.15 3.73 13.15
C GLU A 28 -4.69 5.17 12.85
N PRO A 29 -5.18 6.20 13.58
CA PRO A 29 -4.90 7.60 13.28
C PRO A 29 -3.42 7.96 13.29
N ASP A 30 -2.63 7.28 14.11
CA ASP A 30 -1.20 7.54 14.19
C ASP A 30 -0.43 7.07 12.96
N ILE A 31 -0.96 6.07 12.24
CA ILE A 31 -0.39 5.53 11.00
C ILE A 31 -0.96 6.29 9.79
N SER A 32 -2.28 6.48 9.72
CA SER A 32 -2.95 7.04 8.55
C SER A 32 -2.65 8.52 8.29
N ARG A 33 -2.09 9.25 9.28
CA ARG A 33 -1.57 10.62 9.10
C ARG A 33 -0.24 10.70 8.35
N VAL A 34 0.48 9.59 8.22
CA VAL A 34 1.78 9.56 7.53
C VAL A 34 1.57 9.17 6.07
N PRO A 35 2.21 9.84 5.09
CA PRO A 35 2.12 9.46 3.69
C PRO A 35 2.59 8.01 3.46
N ILE A 36 1.89 7.31 2.59
CA ILE A 36 2.18 5.92 2.22
C ILE A 36 2.84 5.88 0.84
N MET A 37 4.00 5.23 0.78
CA MET A 37 4.63 4.78 -0.46
C MET A 37 4.21 3.33 -0.72
N ILE A 38 3.66 3.11 -1.90
CA ILE A 38 3.18 1.80 -2.34
C ILE A 38 4.26 1.23 -3.24
N ASP A 39 4.91 0.19 -2.74
CA ASP A 39 6.02 -0.48 -3.39
C ASP A 39 5.60 -1.83 -3.95
N SER A 40 5.73 -1.98 -5.26
CA SER A 40 5.53 -3.24 -5.97
C SER A 40 6.10 -3.18 -7.37
N SER A 41 6.57 -4.33 -7.84
CA SER A 41 6.93 -4.58 -9.23
C SER A 41 5.71 -4.83 -10.15
N LYS A 42 4.50 -4.96 -9.60
CA LYS A 42 3.27 -5.27 -10.33
C LYS A 42 2.33 -4.06 -10.36
N TRP A 43 1.98 -3.60 -11.57
CA TRP A 43 1.12 -2.43 -11.75
C TRP A 43 -0.25 -2.57 -11.07
N GLU A 44 -0.83 -3.77 -11.10
CA GLU A 44 -2.15 -4.04 -10.51
C GLU A 44 -2.12 -3.85 -8.99
N VAL A 45 -0.99 -4.17 -8.34
CA VAL A 45 -0.79 -3.99 -6.90
C VAL A 45 -0.65 -2.51 -6.57
N LEU A 46 0.11 -1.76 -7.37
CA LEU A 46 0.24 -0.30 -7.24
C LEU A 46 -1.13 0.38 -7.37
N GLU A 47 -1.89 0.05 -8.41
CA GLU A 47 -3.22 0.61 -8.65
C GLU A 47 -4.21 0.23 -7.53
N CYS A 48 -4.18 -1.04 -7.08
CA CYS A 48 -4.98 -1.50 -5.94
C CYS A 48 -4.66 -0.69 -4.69
N GLY A 49 -3.37 -0.48 -4.43
CA GLY A 49 -2.91 0.30 -3.29
C GLY A 49 -3.45 1.73 -3.33
N LEU A 50 -3.31 2.42 -4.47
CA LEU A 50 -3.81 3.80 -4.65
C LEU A 50 -5.32 3.92 -4.45
N LYS A 51 -6.10 2.88 -4.81
CA LYS A 51 -7.55 2.83 -4.58
C LYS A 51 -7.93 2.61 -3.12
N ASN A 52 -7.02 2.13 -2.27
CA ASN A 52 -7.31 1.73 -0.88
C ASN A 52 -6.66 2.63 0.19
N ILE A 53 -5.89 3.65 -0.22
CA ILE A 53 -5.45 4.72 0.67
C ILE A 53 -6.48 5.86 0.68
N GLN A 54 -6.61 6.54 1.82
CA GLN A 54 -7.49 7.72 1.96
C GLN A 54 -6.78 9.04 1.61
N GLY A 55 -5.44 9.06 1.69
CA GLY A 55 -4.61 10.23 1.48
C GLY A 55 -3.78 10.18 0.19
N LYS A 56 -2.86 11.13 0.04
CA LYS A 56 -1.90 11.13 -1.08
C LYS A 56 -0.93 9.95 -0.93
N GLY A 57 -0.91 9.08 -1.94
CA GLY A 57 0.06 8.00 -2.07
C GLY A 57 1.24 8.38 -2.96
N ILE A 58 2.36 7.70 -2.74
CA ILE A 58 3.53 7.75 -3.62
C ILE A 58 3.65 6.38 -4.27
N VAL A 59 3.79 6.34 -5.59
CA VAL A 59 4.03 5.09 -6.33
C VAL A 59 5.54 4.84 -6.36
N ASN A 60 5.95 3.62 -6.01
CA ASN A 60 7.33 3.15 -6.12
C ASN A 60 7.32 1.76 -6.78
N SER A 61 7.60 1.60 -8.06
CA SER A 61 7.93 2.61 -9.06
C SER A 61 7.22 2.26 -10.37
N ILE A 62 7.61 2.91 -11.47
CA ILE A 62 7.09 2.66 -12.83
C ILE A 62 8.10 1.89 -13.66
#